data_AF-A0A3P7G0W0-F1
#
_entry.id   AF-A0A3P7G0W0-F1
#
_cell.length_a   1.000
_cell.length_b   1.000
_cell.length_c   1.000
_cell.angle_alpha   90.00
_cell.angle_beta   90.00
_cell.angle_gamma   90.00
#
_symmetry.space_group_name_H-M   'P 1'
#
loop_
_entity.id
_entity.type
_entity.pdbx_description
1 polymer ?
#
loop_
_entity_poly.entity_id
_entity_poly.type
_entity_poly.pdbx_seq_one_letter_code
_entity_poly.pdbx_strand_id
1 'polypeptide(L)'
;MNKTADPCDDFFQYACGRWIHENPIPDDQSGYGTFVITTNIVRNQMKALLESNETITPKCIDMARILYKACMSVEKINVVKTEQLIEMFRKIGKWPLLENDWNNYIFDITNILASVTQNFGDPILFKVFIDAESKNTTIHGLYVSIM
;
A
#
# COMPACT_ATOMS: atom_id res chain seq x y z
N MET A 1 31.45 11.67 -2.33
CA MET A 1 32.04 12.89 -2.94
C MET A 1 32.86 12.52 -4.17
N ASN A 2 32.51 13.11 -5.32
CA ASN A 2 33.32 13.11 -6.53
C ASN A 2 34.13 14.42 -6.60
N LYS A 3 35.42 14.35 -6.25
CA LYS A 3 36.29 15.54 -6.20
C LYS A 3 36.66 16.11 -7.58
N THR A 4 36.30 15.45 -8.67
CA THR A 4 36.58 15.94 -10.04
C THR A 4 35.49 16.86 -10.58
N ALA A 5 34.33 16.94 -9.91
CA ALA A 5 33.27 17.89 -10.26
C ALA A 5 33.51 19.23 -9.55
N ASP A 6 33.25 20.36 -10.21
CA ASP A 6 33.29 21.67 -9.57
C ASP A 6 32.01 21.86 -8.72
N PRO A 7 32.11 22.06 -7.39
CA PRO A 7 30.94 22.28 -6.54
C PRO A 7 30.15 23.55 -6.89
N CYS A 8 30.76 24.53 -7.57
CA CYS A 8 30.08 25.74 -8.02
C CYS A 8 29.20 25.51 -9.26
N ASP A 9 29.53 24.50 -10.08
CA ASP A 9 28.79 24.15 -11.30
C ASP A 9 27.76 23.04 -11.02
N ASP A 10 28.15 21.98 -10.31
CA ASP A 10 27.28 20.85 -9.97
C ASP A 10 27.59 20.32 -8.56
N PHE A 11 26.96 20.96 -7.58
CA PHE A 11 27.09 20.56 -6.19
C PHE A 11 26.58 19.14 -5.92
N PHE A 12 25.58 18.66 -6.67
CA PHE A 12 25.02 17.33 -6.49
C PHE A 12 26.01 16.25 -6.92
N GLN A 13 26.63 16.40 -8.09
CA GLN A 13 27.66 15.47 -8.54
C GLN A 13 28.92 15.55 -7.67
N TYR A 14 29.31 16.75 -7.22
CA TYR A 14 30.40 16.90 -6.26
C TYR A 14 30.12 16.11 -4.98
N ALA A 15 28.98 16.31 -4.33
CA ALA A 15 28.65 15.66 -3.06
C ALA A 15 28.41 14.15 -3.22
N CYS A 16 27.58 13.77 -4.19
CA CYS A 16 26.98 12.43 -4.29
C CYS A 16 27.57 11.55 -5.40
N GLY A 17 28.31 12.09 -6.37
CA GLY A 17 28.65 11.39 -7.61
C GLY A 17 29.36 10.05 -7.43
N ARG A 18 30.28 9.95 -6.46
CA ARG A 18 30.92 8.68 -6.11
C ARG A 18 29.92 7.65 -5.56
N TRP A 19 28.97 8.08 -4.73
CA TRP A 19 27.96 7.21 -4.14
C TRP A 19 27.05 6.62 -5.23
N ILE A 20 26.62 7.46 -6.19
CA ILE A 20 25.79 7.02 -7.33
C ILE A 20 26.51 5.92 -8.15
N HIS A 21 27.80 6.09 -8.39
CA HIS A 21 28.61 5.09 -9.10
C HIS A 21 28.74 3.77 -8.32
N GLU A 22 28.92 3.84 -7.00
CA GLU A 22 29.13 2.66 -6.15
C GLU A 22 27.83 1.96 -5.71
N ASN A 23 26.67 2.61 -5.87
CA ASN A 23 25.38 2.12 -5.38
C ASN A 23 24.34 2.13 -6.52
N PRO A 24 24.46 1.20 -7.49
CA PRO A 24 23.42 1.02 -8.50
C PRO A 24 22.09 0.67 -7.83
N ILE A 25 20.98 1.00 -8.50
CA ILE A 25 19.64 0.71 -8.00
C ILE A 25 19.45 -0.82 -8.00
N PRO A 26 19.11 -1.43 -6.85
CA PRO A 26 18.81 -2.86 -6.78
C PRO A 26 17.60 -3.27 -7.63
N ASP A 27 17.56 -4.53 -8.10
CA ASP A 27 16.52 -5.04 -9.01
C ASP A 27 15.09 -4.99 -8.41
N ASP A 28 14.96 -4.98 -7.09
CA ASP A 28 13.69 -4.91 -6.37
C ASP A 28 13.22 -3.47 -6.07
N GLN A 29 13.95 -2.47 -6.54
CA GLN A 29 13.72 -1.06 -6.20
C GLN A 29 13.67 -0.17 -7.44
N SER A 30 12.80 0.84 -7.43
CA SER A 30 12.71 1.84 -8.51
C SER A 30 13.62 3.06 -8.29
N GLY A 31 14.26 3.15 -7.12
CA GLY A 31 15.17 4.23 -6.76
C GLY A 31 15.92 3.85 -5.50
N TYR A 32 17.16 4.33 -5.37
CA TYR A 32 18.02 4.01 -4.24
C TYR A 32 18.71 5.26 -3.70
N GLY A 33 18.75 5.37 -2.38
CA GLY A 33 19.24 6.55 -1.68
C GLY A 33 19.06 6.42 -0.18
N THR A 34 19.45 7.45 0.56
CA THR A 34 19.45 7.45 2.04
C THR A 34 18.08 7.13 2.63
N PHE A 35 16.98 7.64 2.07
CA PHE A 35 15.63 7.33 2.55
C PHE A 35 15.28 5.85 2.42
N VAL A 36 15.66 5.21 1.31
CA VAL A 36 15.41 3.77 1.10
C VAL A 36 16.28 2.94 2.04
N ILE A 37 17.54 3.32 2.23
CA ILE A 37 18.45 2.69 3.20
C ILE A 37 17.85 2.76 4.60
N THR A 38 17.44 3.94 5.06
CA THR A 38 16.83 4.12 6.38
C THR A 38 15.53 3.34 6.51
N THR A 39 14.69 3.34 5.47
CA THR A 39 13.45 2.54 5.44
C THR A 39 13.75 1.05 5.57
N ASN A 40 14.80 0.55 4.92
CA ASN A 40 15.21 -0.85 5.00
C ASN A 40 15.71 -1.21 6.41
N ILE A 41 16.47 -0.32 7.06
CA ILE A 41 16.90 -0.50 8.46
C ILE A 41 15.69 -0.61 9.39
N VAL A 42 14.75 0.34 9.28
CA VAL A 42 13.54 0.35 10.11
C VAL A 42 12.68 -0.88 9.83
N ARG A 43 12.52 -1.28 8.56
CA ARG A 43 11.78 -2.50 8.18
C ARG A 43 12.38 -3.75 8.82
N ASN A 44 13.71 -3.87 8.84
CA ASN A 44 14.40 -5.00 9.46
C ASN A 44 14.23 -5.02 10.99
N GLN A 45 14.26 -3.85 11.64
CA GLN A 45 13.96 -3.74 13.07
C GLN A 45 12.50 -4.12 13.38
N MET A 46 11.55 -3.62 12.58
CA MET A 46 10.14 -4.00 12.69
C MET A 46 9.93 -5.51 12.50
N LYS A 47 10.59 -6.11 11.52
CA LYS A 47 10.57 -7.57 11.30
C LYS A 47 10.99 -8.32 12.56
N ALA A 48 12.12 -7.94 13.18
CA ALA A 48 12.58 -8.57 14.42
C ALA A 48 11.57 -8.45 15.57
N LEU A 49 10.88 -7.32 15.70
CA LEU A 49 9.84 -7.12 16.72
C LEU A 49 8.57 -7.96 16.46
N LEU A 50 8.19 -8.13 15.19
CA LEU A 50 7.02 -8.89 14.76
C LEU A 50 7.26 -10.41 14.81
N GLU A 51 8.51 -10.85 14.61
CA GLU A 51 8.95 -12.25 14.73
C GLU A 51 9.36 -12.64 16.16
N SER A 52 9.40 -11.69 17.10
CA SER A 52 9.75 -11.93 18.49
C SER A 52 8.82 -12.95 19.17
N ASN A 53 9.41 -13.80 20.02
CA ASN A 53 8.72 -14.81 20.84
C ASN A 53 8.31 -14.30 22.23
N GLU A 54 8.37 -12.99 22.47
CA GLU A 54 7.89 -12.39 23.72
C GLU A 54 6.45 -12.77 24.00
N THR A 55 6.20 -13.29 25.20
CA THR A 55 4.89 -13.81 25.62
C THR A 55 4.02 -12.79 26.34
N ILE A 56 4.60 -11.68 26.79
CA ILE A 56 3.89 -10.61 27.49
C ILE A 56 3.94 -9.36 26.63
N THR A 57 2.87 -9.10 25.87
CA THR A 57 2.74 -7.92 25.01
C THR A 57 1.35 -7.31 25.09
N PRO A 58 1.21 -6.00 24.83
CA PRO A 58 -0.11 -5.38 24.70
C PRO A 58 -0.88 -6.00 23.52
N LYS A 59 -2.22 -6.08 23.66
CA LYS A 59 -3.11 -6.64 22.63
C LYS A 59 -2.88 -6.04 21.23
N CYS A 60 -2.55 -4.75 21.12
CA CYS A 60 -2.27 -4.11 19.83
C CYS A 60 -1.04 -4.70 19.11
N ILE A 61 0.00 -5.06 19.86
CA ILE A 61 1.20 -5.72 19.34
C ILE A 61 0.88 -7.14 18.89
N ASP A 62 0.07 -7.87 19.66
CA ASP A 62 -0.36 -9.22 19.28
C ASP A 62 -1.17 -9.23 17.99
N MET A 63 -2.09 -8.26 17.82
CA MET A 63 -2.84 -8.10 16.58
C MET A 63 -1.91 -7.83 15.38
N ALA A 64 -0.89 -6.99 15.55
CA ALA A 64 0.11 -6.74 14.51
C ALA A 64 0.93 -8.00 14.17
N ARG A 65 1.34 -8.79 15.19
CA ARG A 65 2.06 -10.07 15.01
C ARG A 65 1.20 -11.13 14.31
N ILE A 66 -0.09 -11.22 14.64
CA ILE A 66 -1.03 -12.12 13.96
C ILE A 66 -1.16 -11.74 12.48
N LEU A 67 -1.35 -10.44 12.19
CA LEU A 67 -1.43 -9.95 10.82
C LEU A 67 -0.13 -10.24 10.04
N TYR A 68 1.03 -10.00 10.65
CA TYR A 68 2.33 -10.30 10.06
C TYR A 68 2.46 -11.80 9.72
N LYS A 69 2.16 -12.70 10.67
CA LYS A 69 2.22 -14.15 10.45
C LYS A 69 1.26 -14.63 9.36
N ALA A 70 0.07 -14.04 9.29
CA ALA A 70 -0.89 -14.34 8.23
C ALA A 70 -0.34 -13.94 6.85
N CYS A 71 0.27 -12.76 6.73
CA CYS A 71 0.89 -12.26 5.50
C CYS A 71 2.10 -13.12 5.06
N MET A 72 2.94 -13.55 6.02
CA MET A 72 4.14 -14.34 5.73
C MET A 72 3.87 -15.83 5.45
N SER A 73 2.64 -16.31 5.64
CA SER A 73 2.26 -17.71 5.41
C SER A 73 2.01 -18.00 3.92
N VAL A 74 3.05 -17.87 3.10
CA VAL A 74 2.97 -17.98 1.62
C VAL A 74 2.41 -19.34 1.18
N GLU A 75 2.69 -20.42 1.90
CA GLU A 75 2.17 -21.75 1.60
C GLU A 75 0.65 -21.78 1.69
N LYS A 76 0.06 -21.12 2.70
CA LYS A 76 -1.40 -21.03 2.85
C LYS A 76 -2.02 -20.20 1.73
N ILE A 77 -1.38 -19.11 1.34
CA ILE A 77 -1.80 -18.25 0.22
C ILE A 77 -1.80 -19.07 -1.09
N ASN A 78 -0.77 -19.88 -1.32
CA ASN A 78 -0.66 -20.73 -2.52
C ASN A 78 -1.72 -21.84 -2.59
N VAL A 79 -2.24 -22.29 -1.44
CA VAL A 79 -3.34 -23.26 -1.37
C VAL A 79 -4.68 -22.61 -1.73
N VAL A 80 -4.99 -21.46 -1.13
CA VAL A 80 -6.26 -20.73 -1.32
C VAL A 80 -6.32 -20.04 -2.69
N LYS A 81 -5.18 -19.57 -3.20
CA LYS A 81 -5.04 -18.82 -4.46
C LYS A 81 -6.00 -17.63 -4.49
N THR A 82 -6.78 -17.48 -5.56
CA THR A 82 -7.69 -16.36 -5.80
C THR A 82 -9.14 -16.67 -5.43
N GLU A 83 -9.44 -17.84 -4.88
CA GLU A 83 -10.81 -18.28 -4.61
C GLU A 83 -11.54 -17.31 -3.67
N GLN A 84 -10.95 -17.00 -2.52
CA GLN A 84 -11.52 -16.06 -1.55
C GLN A 84 -11.69 -14.65 -2.12
N LEU A 85 -10.76 -14.22 -2.99
CA LEU A 85 -10.84 -12.90 -3.63
C LEU A 85 -12.03 -12.84 -4.61
N ILE A 86 -12.22 -13.89 -5.41
CA ILE A 86 -13.34 -13.99 -6.36
C ILE A 86 -14.67 -14.07 -5.60
N GLU A 87 -14.77 -14.86 -4.53
CA GLU A 87 -15.95 -14.92 -3.67
C GLU A 87 -16.29 -13.56 -3.07
N MET A 88 -15.28 -12.81 -2.63
CA MET A 88 -15.47 -11.47 -2.10
C MET A 88 -15.96 -10.50 -3.18
N PHE A 89 -15.42 -10.56 -4.40
CA PHE A 89 -15.94 -9.74 -5.51
C PHE A 89 -17.39 -10.08 -5.84
N ARG A 90 -17.77 -11.36 -5.86
CA ARG A 90 -19.16 -11.80 -6.11
C ARG A 90 -20.17 -11.24 -5.10
N LYS A 91 -19.74 -10.91 -3.87
CA LYS A 91 -20.61 -10.26 -2.86
C LYS A 91 -20.95 -8.82 -3.21
N ILE A 92 -20.13 -8.16 -4.03
CA ILE A 92 -20.28 -6.76 -4.40
C ILE A 92 -20.85 -6.62 -5.81
N GLY A 93 -20.56 -7.57 -6.68
CA GLY A 93 -21.17 -7.66 -8.00
C GLY A 93 -20.60 -8.82 -8.81
N LYS A 94 -21.35 -9.25 -9.82
CA LYS A 94 -20.85 -10.19 -10.82
C LYS A 94 -19.93 -9.45 -11.81
N TRP A 95 -18.75 -9.97 -12.07
CA TRP A 95 -17.84 -9.43 -13.08
C TRP A 95 -18.12 -10.10 -14.43
N PRO A 96 -18.46 -9.36 -15.50
CA PRO A 96 -18.73 -9.95 -16.81
C PRO A 96 -17.60 -10.82 -17.39
N LEU A 97 -16.35 -10.64 -16.93
CA LEU A 97 -15.22 -11.48 -17.34
C LEU A 97 -15.25 -12.88 -16.74
N LEU A 98 -15.89 -13.06 -15.57
CA LEU A 98 -15.89 -14.31 -14.81
C LEU A 98 -17.25 -15.02 -14.79
N GLU A 99 -18.34 -14.31 -15.09
CA GLU A 99 -19.71 -14.79 -14.91
C GLU A 99 -20.45 -14.85 -16.26
N ASN A 100 -20.75 -16.06 -16.73
CA ASN A 100 -21.44 -16.28 -18.02
C ASN A 100 -22.89 -15.76 -18.03
N ASP A 101 -23.52 -15.64 -16.86
CA ASP A 101 -24.88 -15.16 -16.69
C ASP A 101 -24.95 -13.67 -16.30
N TRP A 102 -23.84 -12.94 -16.50
CA TRP A 102 -23.82 -11.51 -16.25
C TRP A 102 -24.82 -10.78 -17.15
N ASN A 103 -25.66 -9.95 -16.53
CA ASN A 103 -26.71 -9.22 -17.22
C ASN A 103 -26.64 -7.73 -16.90
N ASN A 104 -26.46 -6.91 -17.93
CA ASN A 104 -26.39 -5.45 -17.83
C ASN A 104 -27.67 -4.83 -17.24
N TYR A 105 -28.82 -5.47 -17.39
CA TYR A 105 -30.09 -4.96 -16.83
C TYR A 105 -30.18 -5.07 -15.30
N ILE A 106 -29.34 -5.89 -14.67
CA ILE A 106 -29.28 -6.05 -13.20
C ILE A 106 -28.18 -5.14 -12.60
N PHE A 107 -27.36 -4.52 -13.45
CA PHE A 107 -26.20 -3.74 -13.03
C PHE A 107 -26.62 -2.36 -12.53
N ASP A 108 -26.56 -2.15 -11.22
CA ASP A 108 -26.68 -0.83 -10.59
C ASP A 108 -25.29 -0.31 -10.20
N ILE A 109 -24.78 0.59 -11.02
CA ILE A 109 -23.46 1.19 -10.83
C ILE A 109 -23.34 1.89 -9.48
N THR A 110 -24.41 2.54 -8.99
CA THR A 110 -24.38 3.30 -7.74
C THR A 110 -24.19 2.35 -6.55
N ASN A 111 -24.96 1.26 -6.53
CA ASN A 111 -24.85 0.24 -5.49
C ASN A 111 -23.49 -0.46 -5.50
N ILE A 112 -22.94 -0.73 -6.69
CA ILE A 112 -21.62 -1.35 -6.82
C ILE A 112 -20.54 -0.38 -6.32
N LEU A 113 -20.54 0.87 -6.76
CA LEU A 113 -19.55 1.87 -6.31
C LEU A 113 -19.61 2.10 -4.80
N ALA A 114 -20.81 2.17 -4.23
CA ALA A 114 -21.01 2.28 -2.79
C ALA A 114 -20.50 1.03 -2.06
N SER A 115 -20.83 -0.17 -2.56
CA SER A 115 -20.43 -1.44 -1.96
C SER A 115 -18.91 -1.66 -2.04
N VAL A 116 -18.28 -1.31 -3.16
CA VAL A 116 -16.82 -1.35 -3.30
C VAL A 116 -16.17 -0.42 -2.28
N THR A 117 -16.60 0.85 -2.24
CA THR A 117 -16.05 1.85 -1.30
C THR A 117 -16.23 1.40 0.16
N GLN A 118 -17.40 0.84 0.50
CA GLN A 118 -17.70 0.40 1.86
C GLN A 118 -16.92 -0.85 2.30
N ASN A 119 -16.75 -1.83 1.41
CA ASN A 119 -16.14 -3.11 1.77
C ASN A 119 -14.63 -3.15 1.57
N PHE A 120 -14.11 -2.40 0.60
CA PHE A 120 -12.67 -2.38 0.27
C PHE A 120 -11.95 -1.10 0.69
N GLY A 121 -12.68 -0.01 0.95
CA GLY A 121 -12.09 1.30 1.18
C GLY A 121 -11.41 1.90 -0.05
N ASP A 122 -11.57 1.27 -1.22
CA ASP A 122 -10.93 1.68 -2.47
C ASP A 122 -12.01 2.17 -3.47
N PRO A 123 -12.30 3.47 -3.49
CA PRO A 123 -13.33 4.00 -4.37
C PRO A 123 -12.92 3.88 -5.85
N ILE A 124 -13.86 3.49 -6.71
CA ILE A 124 -13.66 3.44 -8.16
C ILE A 124 -14.35 4.64 -8.81
N LEU A 125 -13.81 5.16 -9.91
CA LEU A 125 -14.19 6.39 -10.65
C LEU A 125 -13.92 7.71 -9.92
N PHE A 126 -14.41 7.87 -8.69
CA PHE A 126 -14.21 9.07 -7.89
C PHE A 126 -14.13 8.72 -6.40
N LYS A 127 -13.28 9.42 -5.67
CA LYS A 127 -13.08 9.23 -4.23
C LYS A 127 -14.15 10.00 -3.47
N VAL A 128 -14.80 9.33 -2.52
CA VAL A 128 -15.65 9.95 -1.51
C VAL A 128 -14.97 9.78 -0.17
N PHE A 129 -14.63 10.89 0.49
CA PHE A 129 -13.91 10.85 1.77
C PHE A 129 -14.36 11.96 2.70
N ILE A 130 -14.07 11.78 3.99
CA ILE A 130 -14.39 12.74 5.05
C ILE A 130 -13.08 13.38 5.49
N ASP A 131 -13.03 14.71 5.46
CA ASP A 131 -11.87 15.48 5.91
C ASP A 131 -12.31 16.75 6.64
N ALA A 132 -11.40 17.43 7.32
CA ALA A 132 -11.66 18.71 7.96
C ALA A 132 -12.03 19.76 6.92
N GLU A 133 -13.07 20.57 7.20
CA GLU A 133 -13.48 21.61 6.27
C GLU A 133 -12.40 22.69 6.14
N SER A 134 -12.01 23.03 4.90
CA SER A 134 -10.95 24.01 4.63
C SER A 134 -11.23 25.40 5.18
N LYS A 135 -12.50 25.77 5.40
CA LYS A 135 -12.93 27.05 5.99
C LYS A 135 -13.13 26.99 7.50
N ASN A 136 -13.35 25.80 8.07
CA ASN A 136 -13.52 25.60 9.49
C ASN A 136 -13.05 24.20 9.88
N THR A 137 -11.81 24.10 10.35
CA THR A 137 -11.16 22.82 10.66
C THR A 137 -11.72 22.10 11.90
N THR A 138 -12.71 22.67 12.58
CA THR A 138 -13.42 22.02 13.70
C THR A 138 -14.58 21.12 13.25
N ILE A 139 -14.97 21.22 11.98
CA ILE A 139 -16.03 20.39 11.39
C ILE A 139 -15.48 19.52 10.27
N HIS A 140 -16.14 18.39 10.04
CA HIS A 140 -15.81 17.48 8.95
C HIS A 140 -16.79 17.67 7.79
N GLY A 141 -16.26 17.76 6.57
CA GLY A 141 -17.01 17.81 5.33
C GLY A 141 -16.92 16.49 4.56
N LEU A 142 -17.94 16.22 3.73
CA LEU A 142 -17.89 15.16 2.73
C LEU A 142 -17.31 15.72 1.43
N TYR A 143 -16.25 15.10 0.94
CA TYR A 143 -15.53 15.50 -0.27
C TYR A 143 -15.72 14.48 -1.39
N VAL A 144 -15.81 14.99 -2.62
CA VAL A 144 -15.80 14.19 -3.85
C VAL A 144 -14.62 14.67 -4.69
N SER A 145 -13.75 13.75 -5.10
CA SER A 145 -12.57 14.03 -5.91
C SER A 145 -12.42 13.03 -7.04
N ILE A 146 -11.98 13.47 -8.21
CA ILE A 146 -11.64 12.59 -9.33
C ILE A 146 -10.32 11.88 -8.98
N MET A 147 -10.21 10.58 -9.29
CA MET A 147 -8.99 9.81 -9.06
C MET A 147 -7.80 10.27 -9.90
#